data_AF-A0A7V2PTV3-F1
#
_entry.id   AF-A0A7V2PTV3-F1
#
_cell.length_a   1.000
_cell.length_b   1.000
_cell.length_c   1.000
_cell.angle_alpha   90.00
_cell.angle_beta   90.00
_cell.angle_gamma   90.00
#
_symmetry.space_group_name_H-M   'P 1'
#
loop_
_entity.id
_entity.type
_entity.pdbx_description
1 polymer ?
#
loop_
_entity_poly.entity_id
_entity_poly.type
_entity_poly.pdbx_seq_one_letter_code
_entity_poly.pdbx_strand_id
1 'polypeptide(L)'
;MNARQIQNKTLPFQILLIPFVFILIIGLACNKPSASNNESLDLTKVALDVQGTVIAQQGEQNQQLTQSAIAVQQAEIDAQNTQSAQNAIANAQQATQLAQTSEAQNQENNPPEPSITPNPTETPLPTDEPQPTETSESVMPNLDDQIQNAKILLFEDITKIYLRRYVKEALDGMGLSNNYTDVKDAVGNFKTELLSGTQWDLVIAAVEARSGVQGEFFTYLNDQLNDGTGVIIEHWNLDDLSRGQASTILTRCGVKISRDWWDPPNTARSIWLLQGQNPIFHQPNEGISLSNYSIYWYGDAGDLMRKLSGSDAILLAGTYAKEKNDYGTLVSCVDGRLIIQTFSSHDYHSDDMVRLWQNYIYNTLKAHFEYQNK
;
A
#
# COMPACT_ATOMS: atom_id res chain seq x y z
N MET A 1 -48.16 51.25 34.65
CA MET A 1 -48.14 51.85 33.29
C MET A 1 -47.86 50.77 32.28
N ASN A 2 -48.90 50.41 31.52
CA ASN A 2 -48.97 49.88 30.16
C ASN A 2 -47.92 48.92 29.56
N ALA A 3 -48.48 47.81 29.03
CA ALA A 3 -48.17 47.16 27.73
C ALA A 3 -46.82 46.42 27.61
N ARG A 4 -46.70 45.19 27.09
CA ARG A 4 -47.56 44.31 26.27
C ARG A 4 -47.07 42.87 26.46
N GLN A 5 -48.00 41.93 26.57
CA GLN A 5 -47.73 40.50 26.39
C GLN A 5 -47.64 40.14 24.91
N ILE A 6 -46.71 39.25 24.56
CA ILE A 6 -46.69 38.53 23.28
C ILE A 6 -47.11 37.09 23.60
N GLN A 7 -48.33 36.73 23.20
CA GLN A 7 -48.79 35.34 23.16
C GLN A 7 -48.70 34.84 21.72
N ASN A 8 -47.85 33.84 21.47
CA ASN A 8 -47.86 33.07 20.23
C ASN A 8 -48.96 32.00 20.33
N LYS A 9 -50.07 32.23 19.62
CA LYS A 9 -51.10 31.22 19.35
C LYS A 9 -50.78 30.49 18.05
N THR A 10 -50.64 29.18 18.16
CA THR A 10 -50.68 28.18 17.09
C THR A 10 -52.04 28.16 16.40
N LEU A 11 -52.05 28.15 15.06
CA LEU A 11 -53.23 27.85 14.22
C LEU A 11 -52.87 26.75 13.20
N PRO A 12 -53.79 25.81 12.87
CA PRO A 12 -53.45 24.54 12.22
C PRO A 12 -53.42 24.63 10.69
N PHE A 13 -52.41 23.99 10.11
CA PHE A 13 -52.11 23.87 8.69
C PHE A 13 -52.87 22.70 8.05
N GLN A 14 -54.20 22.79 7.93
CA GLN A 14 -54.98 21.64 7.43
C GLN A 14 -56.11 21.93 6.44
N ILE A 15 -56.21 23.13 5.85
CA ILE A 15 -57.28 23.41 4.87
C ILE A 15 -56.72 24.23 3.71
N LEU A 16 -55.89 23.62 2.86
CA LEU A 16 -55.52 24.20 1.55
C LEU A 16 -54.92 23.20 0.54
N LEU A 17 -55.39 21.95 0.54
CA LEU A 17 -54.89 20.90 -0.37
C LEU A 17 -56.01 20.07 -1.02
N ILE A 18 -57.16 20.70 -1.29
CA ILE A 18 -58.32 20.01 -1.92
C ILE A 18 -58.71 20.56 -3.31
N PRO A 19 -58.41 21.81 -3.75
CA PRO A 19 -58.82 22.21 -5.10
C PRO A 19 -57.78 21.92 -6.19
N PHE A 20 -56.53 21.56 -5.86
CA PHE A 20 -55.46 21.39 -6.86
C PHE A 20 -55.42 19.99 -7.52
N VAL A 21 -56.03 18.98 -6.90
CA VAL A 21 -56.03 17.59 -7.41
C VAL A 21 -57.16 17.33 -8.42
N PHE A 22 -58.21 18.15 -8.43
CA PHE A 22 -59.37 17.96 -9.32
C PHE A 22 -59.23 18.60 -10.71
N ILE A 23 -58.29 19.53 -10.91
CA ILE A 23 -58.09 20.20 -12.21
C ILE A 23 -57.17 19.39 -13.15
N LEU A 24 -56.39 18.44 -12.63
CA LEU A 24 -55.49 17.62 -13.45
C LEU A 24 -56.20 16.45 -14.18
N ILE A 25 -57.45 16.10 -13.80
CA ILE A 25 -58.15 14.92 -14.34
C ILE A 25 -58.98 15.24 -15.61
N ILE A 26 -59.24 16.52 -15.93
CA ILE A 26 -60.11 16.91 -17.06
C ILE A 26 -59.31 17.19 -18.36
N GLY A 27 -57.97 17.24 -18.31
CA GLY A 27 -57.12 17.52 -19.49
C GLY A 27 -56.77 16.32 -20.39
N LEU A 28 -57.12 15.09 -20.01
CA LEU A 28 -56.69 13.86 -20.71
C LEU A 28 -57.76 13.20 -21.60
N ALA A 29 -58.92 13.84 -21.78
CA ALA A 29 -59.99 13.32 -22.62
C ALA A 29 -60.28 14.26 -23.80
N CYS A 30 -59.43 14.21 -24.83
CA CYS A 30 -59.79 14.35 -26.26
C CYS A 30 -58.55 14.57 -27.13
N ASN A 31 -57.91 13.49 -27.57
CA ASN A 31 -57.23 13.50 -28.87
C ASN A 31 -57.33 12.09 -29.47
N LYS A 32 -58.34 11.86 -30.31
CA LYS A 32 -58.46 10.63 -31.12
C LYS A 32 -57.67 10.85 -32.42
N PRO A 33 -56.62 10.07 -32.72
CA PRO A 33 -56.06 10.03 -34.06
C PRO A 33 -56.97 9.20 -34.95
N SER A 34 -57.39 9.79 -36.06
CA SER A 34 -58.02 9.09 -37.17
C SER A 34 -57.04 8.08 -37.77
N ALA A 35 -57.54 6.87 -38.04
CA ALA A 35 -56.80 5.84 -38.73
C ALA A 35 -56.54 6.22 -40.19
N SER A 36 -55.28 6.51 -40.54
CA SER A 36 -54.72 6.15 -41.84
C SER A 36 -53.19 6.08 -41.78
N ASN A 37 -52.66 5.01 -42.41
CA ASN A 37 -51.29 4.81 -42.90
C ASN A 37 -50.22 4.29 -41.92
N ASN A 38 -50.07 2.97 -41.88
CA ASN A 38 -49.00 2.23 -41.19
C ASN A 38 -47.61 2.32 -41.86
N GLU A 39 -47.45 2.97 -43.02
CA GLU A 39 -46.15 3.05 -43.71
C GLU A 39 -45.17 4.05 -43.08
N SER A 40 -45.66 5.13 -42.44
CA SER A 40 -44.77 6.15 -41.87
C SER A 40 -44.10 5.72 -40.56
N LEU A 41 -44.74 4.81 -39.81
CA LEU A 41 -44.23 4.27 -38.55
C LEU A 41 -43.09 3.26 -38.78
N ASP A 42 -43.18 2.43 -39.82
CA ASP A 42 -42.11 1.50 -40.18
C ASP A 42 -40.91 2.22 -40.78
N LEU A 43 -41.13 3.24 -41.63
CA LEU A 43 -40.04 4.08 -42.15
C LEU A 43 -39.33 4.86 -41.04
N THR A 44 -40.06 5.33 -40.03
CA THR A 44 -39.48 6.05 -38.88
C THR A 44 -38.69 5.10 -37.96
N LYS A 45 -39.16 3.87 -37.75
CA LYS A 45 -38.40 2.84 -37.01
C LYS A 45 -37.11 2.44 -37.71
N VAL A 46 -37.16 2.18 -39.01
CA VAL A 46 -35.96 1.84 -39.80
C VAL A 46 -34.96 2.99 -39.78
N ALA A 47 -35.41 4.25 -39.86
CA ALA A 47 -34.52 5.40 -39.75
C ALA A 47 -33.85 5.54 -38.37
N LEU A 48 -34.58 5.22 -37.29
CA LEU A 48 -34.05 5.24 -35.92
C LEU A 48 -33.05 4.10 -35.67
N ASP A 49 -33.30 2.89 -36.17
CA ASP A 49 -32.38 1.76 -36.02
C ASP A 49 -31.08 1.98 -36.82
N VAL A 50 -31.17 2.58 -38.01
CA VAL A 50 -30.00 2.98 -38.80
C VAL A 50 -29.19 4.07 -38.08
N GLN A 51 -29.85 5.10 -37.50
CA GLN A 51 -29.15 6.11 -36.71
C GLN A 51 -28.49 5.52 -35.45
N GLY A 52 -29.18 4.61 -34.74
CA GLY A 52 -28.62 3.93 -33.57
C GLY A 52 -27.39 3.11 -33.92
N THR A 53 -27.41 2.41 -35.07
CA THR A 53 -26.27 1.61 -35.56
C THR A 53 -25.08 2.50 -35.94
N VAL A 54 -25.31 3.64 -36.61
CA VAL A 54 -24.23 4.58 -36.96
C VAL A 54 -23.60 5.21 -35.71
N ILE A 55 -24.40 5.54 -34.69
CA ILE A 55 -23.89 6.07 -33.41
C ILE A 55 -23.10 5.01 -32.65
N ALA A 56 -23.56 3.75 -32.63
CA ALA A 56 -22.84 2.65 -32.00
C ALA A 56 -21.49 2.40 -32.70
N GLN A 57 -21.47 2.39 -34.03
CA GLN A 57 -20.26 2.19 -34.81
C GLN A 57 -19.26 3.36 -34.65
N GLN A 58 -19.73 4.61 -34.58
CA GLN A 58 -18.88 5.75 -34.25
C GLN A 58 -18.36 5.71 -32.81
N GLY A 59 -19.16 5.19 -31.86
CA GLY A 59 -18.75 4.97 -30.48
C GLY A 59 -17.60 3.97 -30.37
N GLU A 60 -17.70 2.84 -31.05
CA GLU A 60 -16.64 1.82 -31.09
C GLU A 60 -15.36 2.34 -31.76
N GLN A 61 -15.49 3.08 -32.86
CA GLN A 61 -14.33 3.65 -33.56
C GLN A 61 -13.60 4.70 -32.70
N ASN A 62 -14.35 5.57 -32.01
CA ASN A 62 -13.76 6.55 -31.10
C ASN A 62 -13.11 5.90 -29.88
N GLN A 63 -13.70 4.83 -29.32
CA GLN A 63 -13.08 4.07 -28.24
C GLN A 63 -11.79 3.38 -28.69
N GLN A 64 -11.76 2.82 -29.90
CA GLN A 64 -10.58 2.15 -30.44
C GLN A 64 -9.45 3.15 -30.76
N LEU A 65 -9.79 4.32 -31.32
CA LEU A 65 -8.82 5.40 -31.53
C LEU A 65 -8.27 5.94 -30.20
N THR A 66 -9.12 6.11 -29.19
CA THR A 66 -8.70 6.56 -27.84
C THR A 66 -7.80 5.54 -27.17
N GLN A 67 -8.13 4.25 -27.23
CA GLN A 67 -7.26 3.18 -26.70
C GLN A 67 -5.92 3.10 -27.43
N SER A 68 -5.90 3.28 -28.76
CA SER A 68 -4.66 3.27 -29.52
C SER A 68 -3.77 4.47 -29.20
N ALA A 69 -4.35 5.65 -28.98
CA ALA A 69 -3.61 6.84 -28.57
C ALA A 69 -3.00 6.68 -27.17
N ILE A 70 -3.77 6.10 -26.24
CA ILE A 70 -3.28 5.78 -24.88
C ILE A 70 -2.13 4.75 -24.95
N ALA A 71 -2.25 3.71 -25.79
CA ALA A 71 -1.21 2.70 -25.93
C ALA A 71 0.09 3.26 -26.52
N VAL A 72 0.01 4.17 -27.50
CA VAL A 72 1.19 4.85 -28.06
C VAL A 72 1.83 5.78 -27.02
N GLN A 73 1.03 6.56 -26.32
CA GLN A 73 1.54 7.43 -25.26
C GLN A 73 2.17 6.62 -24.11
N GLN A 74 1.60 5.47 -23.76
CA GLN A 74 2.19 4.54 -22.80
C GLN A 74 3.55 4.01 -23.27
N ALA A 75 3.68 3.64 -24.55
CA ALA A 75 4.95 3.15 -25.10
C ALA A 75 6.04 4.24 -25.11
N GLU A 76 5.69 5.50 -25.39
CA GLU A 76 6.63 6.63 -25.33
C GLU A 76 7.09 6.93 -23.90
N ILE A 77 6.18 6.87 -22.92
CA ILE A 77 6.49 7.04 -21.49
C ILE A 77 7.35 5.88 -20.97
N ASP A 78 7.04 4.64 -21.36
CA ASP A 78 7.82 3.46 -20.99
C ASP A 78 9.26 3.55 -21.53
N ALA A 79 9.43 4.07 -22.75
CA ALA A 79 10.75 4.35 -23.32
C ALA A 79 11.50 5.45 -22.53
N GLN A 80 10.80 6.51 -22.13
CA GLN A 80 11.39 7.59 -21.34
C GLN A 80 11.79 7.15 -19.92
N ASN A 81 10.96 6.31 -19.28
CA ASN A 81 11.25 5.73 -17.96
C ASN A 81 12.39 4.71 -18.02
N THR A 82 12.50 3.95 -19.10
CA THR A 82 13.65 3.07 -19.33
C THR A 82 14.94 3.89 -19.44
N GLN A 83 14.91 5.04 -20.12
CA GLN A 83 16.06 5.92 -20.25
C GLN A 83 16.45 6.57 -18.91
N SER A 84 15.49 7.00 -18.10
CA SER A 84 15.77 7.60 -16.78
C SER A 84 16.33 6.56 -15.79
N ALA A 85 15.82 5.33 -15.82
CA ALA A 85 16.35 4.22 -15.04
C ALA A 85 17.80 3.88 -15.43
N GLN A 86 18.11 3.86 -16.73
CA GLN A 86 19.48 3.65 -17.22
C GLN A 86 20.43 4.76 -16.75
N ASN A 87 19.99 6.02 -16.77
CA ASN A 87 20.80 7.14 -16.28
C ASN A 87 21.05 7.05 -14.75
N ALA A 88 20.05 6.60 -13.98
CA ALA A 88 20.20 6.39 -12.54
C ALA A 88 21.21 5.27 -12.23
N ILE A 89 21.17 4.17 -12.98
CA ILE A 89 22.13 3.06 -12.86
C ILE A 89 23.55 3.55 -13.19
N ALA A 90 23.72 4.35 -14.26
CA ALA A 90 25.02 4.91 -14.63
C ALA A 90 25.59 5.83 -13.53
N ASN A 91 24.76 6.68 -12.93
CA ASN A 91 25.17 7.56 -11.83
C ASN A 91 25.53 6.77 -10.57
N ALA A 92 24.78 5.70 -10.26
CA ALA A 92 25.07 4.83 -9.14
C ALA A 92 26.41 4.09 -9.33
N GLN A 93 26.70 3.59 -10.53
CA GLN A 93 27.99 2.96 -10.84
C GLN A 93 29.17 3.93 -10.70
N GLN A 94 29.00 5.19 -11.11
CA GLN A 94 30.03 6.22 -10.97
C GLN A 94 30.29 6.57 -9.49
N ALA A 95 29.24 6.64 -8.67
CA ALA A 95 29.36 6.86 -7.23
C ALA A 95 30.11 5.71 -6.53
N THR A 96 29.84 4.45 -6.90
CA THR A 96 30.57 3.30 -6.36
C THR A 96 32.06 3.31 -6.73
N GLN A 97 32.41 3.75 -7.95
CA GLN A 97 33.80 3.87 -8.39
C GLN A 97 34.56 4.96 -7.62
N LEU A 98 33.89 6.09 -7.33
CA LEU A 98 34.44 7.17 -6.51
C LEU A 98 34.68 6.71 -5.06
N ALA A 99 33.77 5.93 -4.48
CA ALA A 99 33.93 5.37 -3.13
C ALA A 99 35.11 4.40 -3.05
N GLN A 100 35.24 3.47 -4.01
CA GLN A 100 36.35 2.51 -4.06
C GLN A 100 37.73 3.18 -4.23
N THR A 101 37.79 4.30 -4.96
CA THR A 101 39.05 5.05 -5.13
C THR A 101 39.45 5.79 -3.84
N SER A 102 38.47 6.16 -3.00
CA SER A 102 38.69 6.86 -1.73
C SER A 102 39.27 5.93 -0.65
N GLU A 103 38.88 4.65 -0.66
CA GLU A 103 39.38 3.64 0.28
C GLU A 103 40.83 3.20 -0.03
N ALA A 104 41.22 3.20 -1.30
CA ALA A 104 42.57 2.84 -1.72
C ALA A 104 43.65 3.88 -1.34
N GLN A 105 43.28 5.12 -1.01
CA GLN A 105 44.25 6.17 -0.64
C GLN A 105 44.57 6.25 0.87
N ASN A 106 43.86 5.52 1.73
CA ASN A 106 44.06 5.56 3.19
C ASN A 106 44.93 4.41 3.76
N GLN A 107 45.48 3.52 2.93
CA GLN A 107 46.31 2.38 3.39
C GLN A 107 47.83 2.61 3.39
N GLU A 108 48.33 3.82 3.07
CA GLU A 108 49.78 4.05 2.89
C GLU A 108 50.47 4.85 4.03
N ASN A 109 49.94 4.83 5.27
CA ASN A 109 50.58 5.53 6.39
C ASN A 109 50.40 4.85 7.76
N ASN A 110 50.90 3.62 7.92
CA ASN A 110 51.13 3.05 9.27
C ASN A 110 52.64 2.83 9.51
N PRO A 111 53.22 3.32 10.63
CA PRO A 111 54.62 3.09 10.99
C PRO A 111 54.87 1.63 11.42
N PRO A 112 56.08 1.08 11.22
CA PRO A 112 56.41 -0.28 11.63
C PRO A 112 56.59 -0.41 13.15
N GLU A 113 56.00 -1.46 13.71
CA GLU A 113 56.06 -1.85 15.12
C GLU A 113 57.47 -2.35 15.52
N PRO A 114 58.00 -2.01 16.71
CA PRO A 114 59.33 -2.41 17.13
C PRO A 114 59.38 -3.88 17.59
N SER A 115 60.32 -4.62 17.00
CA SER A 115 60.72 -5.99 17.35
C SER A 115 61.32 -6.06 18.76
N ILE A 116 60.76 -6.93 19.62
CA ILE A 116 61.29 -7.24 20.95
C ILE A 116 61.96 -8.62 20.94
N THR A 117 63.20 -8.64 21.42
CA THR A 117 64.16 -9.76 21.48
C THR A 117 63.79 -10.76 22.60
N PRO A 118 64.08 -12.07 22.47
CA PRO A 118 63.74 -13.06 23.49
C PRO A 118 64.78 -13.11 24.63
N ASN A 119 64.34 -13.41 25.85
CA ASN A 119 65.22 -13.79 26.97
C ASN A 119 64.59 -14.98 27.75
N PRO A 120 65.36 -15.72 28.59
CA PRO A 120 65.33 -17.17 28.64
C PRO A 120 64.42 -17.78 29.70
N THR A 121 64.07 -19.03 29.39
CA THR A 121 63.77 -20.20 30.23
C THR A 121 63.91 -20.03 31.76
N GLU A 122 62.78 -20.15 32.45
CA GLU A 122 62.69 -20.71 33.80
C GLU A 122 61.82 -21.98 33.80
N THR A 123 62.26 -22.91 34.64
CA THR A 123 61.84 -24.29 34.91
C THR A 123 60.39 -24.42 35.41
N PRO A 124 59.68 -25.53 35.14
CA PRO A 124 58.24 -25.63 35.41
C PRO A 124 57.92 -25.95 36.88
N LEU A 125 56.86 -25.34 37.40
CA LEU A 125 56.13 -25.79 38.59
C LEU A 125 54.77 -26.39 38.16
N PRO A 126 54.15 -27.24 39.00
CA PRO A 126 53.20 -28.26 38.55
C PRO A 126 51.85 -27.70 38.12
N THR A 127 51.34 -28.37 37.09
CA THR A 127 50.01 -28.35 36.50
C THR A 127 48.88 -28.21 37.52
N ASP A 128 48.22 -27.04 37.51
CA ASP A 128 46.79 -26.97 37.77
C ASP A 128 46.06 -27.01 36.43
N GLU A 129 45.07 -27.89 36.39
CA GLU A 129 44.20 -28.24 35.27
C GLU A 129 43.48 -27.00 34.71
N PRO A 130 43.48 -26.75 33.38
CA PRO A 130 42.72 -25.65 32.83
C PRO A 130 41.22 -25.97 32.95
N GLN A 131 40.55 -25.26 33.87
CA GLN A 131 39.11 -25.09 33.84
C GLN A 131 38.70 -24.58 32.44
N PRO A 132 37.60 -25.06 31.84
CA PRO A 132 37.20 -24.61 30.52
C PRO A 132 37.00 -23.11 30.55
N THR A 133 37.80 -22.38 29.77
CA THR A 133 37.49 -21.01 29.39
C THR A 133 36.13 -21.04 28.70
N GLU A 134 35.10 -20.56 29.39
CA GLU A 134 33.84 -20.22 28.75
C GLU A 134 34.19 -19.31 27.58
N THR A 135 33.97 -19.84 26.39
CA THR A 135 33.95 -19.04 25.18
C THR A 135 32.86 -18.01 25.43
N SER A 136 33.26 -16.75 25.62
CA SER A 136 32.33 -15.62 25.60
C SER A 136 31.60 -15.73 24.27
N GLU A 137 30.36 -16.24 24.30
CA GLU A 137 29.45 -16.15 23.18
C GLU A 137 29.43 -14.69 22.75
N SER A 138 29.64 -14.44 21.46
CA SER A 138 29.43 -13.11 20.92
C SER A 138 28.00 -12.73 21.30
N VAL A 139 27.84 -11.62 22.02
CA VAL A 139 26.55 -11.02 22.36
C VAL A 139 25.94 -10.51 21.05
N MET A 140 25.48 -11.42 20.19
CA MET A 140 24.51 -11.05 19.18
C MET A 140 23.25 -10.68 19.96
N PRO A 141 22.68 -9.49 19.76
CA PRO A 141 21.39 -9.16 20.34
C PRO A 141 20.39 -10.25 19.96
N ASN A 142 19.61 -10.74 20.93
CA ASN A 142 18.49 -11.62 20.65
C ASN A 142 17.52 -10.87 19.71
N LEU A 143 17.11 -11.49 18.60
CA LEU A 143 16.18 -10.90 17.64
C LEU A 143 14.91 -10.36 18.32
N ASP A 144 14.40 -11.07 19.32
CA ASP A 144 13.22 -10.64 20.07
C ASP A 144 13.49 -9.33 20.82
N ASP A 145 14.68 -9.17 21.41
CA ASP A 145 15.08 -7.92 22.06
C ASP A 145 15.24 -6.79 21.04
N GLN A 146 15.77 -7.08 19.84
CA GLN A 146 15.87 -6.09 18.76
C GLN A 146 14.48 -5.62 18.32
N ILE A 147 13.55 -6.55 18.10
CA ILE A 147 12.16 -6.25 17.73
C ILE A 147 11.48 -5.44 18.83
N GLN A 148 11.64 -5.83 20.09
CA GLN A 148 11.04 -5.13 21.21
C GLN A 148 11.57 -3.70 21.36
N ASN A 149 12.81 -3.42 20.98
CA ASN A 149 13.42 -2.09 21.06
C ASN A 149 13.40 -1.31 19.73
N ALA A 150 12.74 -1.84 18.70
CA ALA A 150 12.70 -1.22 17.38
C ALA A 150 12.01 0.16 17.41
N LYS A 151 12.62 1.15 16.76
CA LYS A 151 12.03 2.47 16.50
C LYS A 151 11.09 2.38 15.32
N ILE A 152 9.82 2.62 15.57
CA ILE A 152 8.76 2.46 14.56
C ILE A 152 8.06 3.80 14.31
N LEU A 153 7.87 4.18 13.05
CA LEU A 153 7.04 5.31 12.67
C LEU A 153 5.70 4.80 12.13
N LEU A 154 4.59 5.23 12.74
CA LEU A 154 3.24 4.85 12.33
C LEU A 154 2.45 6.04 11.79
N PHE A 155 2.05 5.96 10.53
CA PHE A 155 0.97 6.74 9.94
C PHE A 155 -0.25 5.84 9.68
N GLU A 156 -1.42 6.25 10.14
CA GLU A 156 -2.69 5.52 9.96
C GLU A 156 -3.83 6.53 9.83
N ASP A 157 -4.44 6.63 8.65
CA ASP A 157 -5.34 7.76 8.30
C ASP A 157 -6.79 7.60 8.75
N ILE A 158 -7.15 6.49 9.40
CA ILE A 158 -8.51 6.23 9.92
C ILE A 158 -8.79 6.88 11.29
N THR A 159 -7.88 7.71 11.83
CA THR A 159 -8.00 8.28 13.18
C THR A 159 -9.19 9.23 13.39
N LYS A 160 -9.72 9.81 12.31
CA LYS A 160 -10.89 10.71 12.34
C LYS A 160 -12.21 10.00 12.07
N ILE A 161 -12.17 8.69 11.84
CA ILE A 161 -13.34 7.85 11.58
C ILE A 161 -13.54 6.95 12.80
N TYR A 162 -14.79 6.61 13.15
CA TYR A 162 -15.10 5.69 14.24
C TYR A 162 -14.82 4.24 13.83
N LEU A 163 -13.56 3.95 13.53
CA LEU A 163 -13.03 2.65 13.15
C LEU A 163 -11.95 2.23 14.14
N ARG A 164 -11.76 0.92 14.27
CA ARG A 164 -10.74 0.32 15.12
C ARG A 164 -9.40 0.44 14.40
N ARG A 165 -8.39 0.99 15.07
CA ARG A 165 -7.06 1.18 14.50
C ARG A 165 -6.26 -0.12 14.54
N TYR A 166 -6.44 -0.99 13.54
CA TYR A 166 -5.87 -2.33 13.54
C TYR A 166 -4.33 -2.32 13.62
N VAL A 167 -3.66 -1.35 12.99
CA VAL A 167 -2.19 -1.28 13.00
C VAL A 167 -1.67 -0.86 14.37
N LYS A 168 -2.27 0.19 14.94
CA LYS A 168 -1.98 0.59 16.32
C LYS A 168 -2.22 -0.56 17.29
N GLU A 169 -3.33 -1.27 17.15
CA GLU A 169 -3.63 -2.39 18.02
C GLU A 169 -2.64 -3.55 17.85
N ALA A 170 -2.23 -3.84 16.62
CA ALA A 170 -1.20 -4.84 16.36
C ALA A 170 0.10 -4.49 17.11
N LEU A 171 0.58 -3.25 17.00
CA LEU A 171 1.76 -2.75 17.72
C LEU A 171 1.58 -2.85 19.25
N ASP A 172 0.43 -2.41 19.76
CA ASP A 172 0.14 -2.48 21.20
C ASP A 172 0.11 -3.93 21.71
N GLY A 173 -0.54 -4.82 20.96
CA GLY A 173 -0.63 -6.25 21.28
C GLY A 173 0.70 -6.98 21.22
N MET A 174 1.68 -6.45 20.48
CA MET A 174 3.07 -6.94 20.44
C MET A 174 3.94 -6.39 21.58
N GLY A 175 3.40 -5.51 22.44
CA GLY A 175 4.17 -4.86 23.50
C GLY A 175 5.03 -3.68 23.03
N LEU A 176 4.84 -3.22 21.79
CA LEU A 176 5.68 -2.18 21.17
C LEU A 176 5.25 -0.75 21.50
N SER A 177 4.24 -0.56 22.37
CA SER A 177 3.63 0.74 22.67
C SER A 177 4.59 1.84 23.14
N ASN A 178 5.77 1.47 23.66
CA ASN A 178 6.78 2.44 24.10
C ASN A 178 7.75 2.88 23.01
N ASN A 179 7.78 2.18 21.87
CA ASN A 179 8.86 2.27 20.88
C ASN A 179 8.37 2.71 19.50
N TYR A 180 7.11 3.12 19.38
CA TYR A 180 6.58 3.67 18.14
C TYR A 180 6.07 5.11 18.28
N THR A 181 6.34 5.91 17.25
CA THR A 181 5.84 7.28 17.10
C THR A 181 4.56 7.26 16.26
N ASP A 182 3.42 7.49 16.91
CA ASP A 182 2.09 7.57 16.28
C ASP A 182 1.82 8.98 15.74
N VAL A 183 2.03 9.19 14.43
CA VAL A 183 1.68 10.46 13.79
C VAL A 183 0.22 10.51 13.33
N LYS A 184 -0.57 9.45 13.56
CA LYS A 184 -2.00 9.39 13.21
C LYS A 184 -2.20 9.70 11.73
N ASP A 185 -3.11 10.61 11.40
CA ASP A 185 -3.42 11.11 10.06
C ASP A 185 -2.72 12.45 9.75
N ALA A 186 -1.77 12.87 10.60
CA ALA A 186 -1.07 14.14 10.43
C ALA A 186 0.05 14.01 9.38
N VAL A 187 -0.31 14.14 8.09
CA VAL A 187 0.61 14.03 6.95
C VAL A 187 1.84 14.94 7.06
N GLY A 188 1.69 16.13 7.64
CA GLY A 188 2.80 17.05 7.89
C GLY A 188 3.80 16.48 8.89
N ASN A 189 3.31 15.91 10.00
CA ASN A 189 4.17 15.26 10.99
C ASN A 189 4.81 14.00 10.42
N PHE A 190 4.08 13.22 9.64
CA PHE A 190 4.64 12.05 8.96
C PHE A 190 5.82 12.43 8.07
N LYS A 191 5.65 13.47 7.24
CA LYS A 191 6.72 14.02 6.41
C LYS A 191 7.90 14.52 7.26
N THR A 192 7.63 15.23 8.36
CA THR A 192 8.69 15.70 9.27
C THR A 192 9.49 14.54 9.84
N GLU A 193 8.84 13.47 10.29
CA GLU A 193 9.53 12.30 10.86
C GLU A 193 10.34 11.53 9.81
N LEU A 194 9.80 11.36 8.60
CA LEU A 194 10.51 10.74 7.45
C LEU A 194 11.76 11.51 7.05
N LEU A 195 11.79 12.82 7.26
CA LEU A 195 12.90 13.72 6.90
C LEU A 195 13.76 14.14 8.11
N SER A 196 13.48 13.59 9.30
CA SER A 196 14.10 14.03 10.56
C SER A 196 15.56 13.60 10.73
N GLY A 197 16.05 12.69 9.89
CA GLY A 197 17.34 12.01 10.07
C GLY A 197 17.30 10.90 11.13
N THR A 198 16.13 10.61 11.72
CA THR A 198 15.94 9.46 12.60
C THR A 198 16.17 8.16 11.81
N GLN A 199 17.03 7.29 12.33
CA GLN A 199 17.17 5.92 11.86
C GLN A 199 16.00 5.10 12.38
N TRP A 200 14.98 4.93 11.54
CA TRP A 200 13.83 4.09 11.81
C TRP A 200 14.16 2.62 11.49
N ASP A 201 13.71 1.70 12.33
CA ASP A 201 13.82 0.26 12.04
C ASP A 201 12.64 -0.19 11.16
N LEU A 202 11.47 0.43 11.38
CA LEU A 202 10.25 0.21 10.60
C LEU A 202 9.46 1.50 10.39
N VAL A 203 8.99 1.70 9.16
CA VAL A 203 7.99 2.72 8.81
C VAL A 203 6.72 2.05 8.29
N ILE A 204 5.58 2.42 8.85
CA ILE A 204 4.26 1.92 8.43
C ILE A 204 3.43 3.09 7.91
N ALA A 205 2.98 2.98 6.66
CA ALA A 205 2.02 3.89 6.05
C ALA A 205 0.72 3.13 5.76
N ALA A 206 -0.26 3.25 6.65
CA ALA A 206 -1.57 2.62 6.51
C ALA A 206 -2.62 3.65 6.05
N VAL A 207 -2.97 3.58 4.76
CA VAL A 207 -3.77 4.58 4.07
C VAL A 207 -5.05 3.93 3.55
N GLU A 208 -6.14 4.18 4.26
CA GLU A 208 -7.41 3.51 4.07
C GLU A 208 -8.58 4.49 4.03
N ALA A 209 -8.55 5.57 4.82
CA ALA A 209 -9.56 6.64 4.82
C ALA A 209 -9.52 7.52 3.56
N ARG A 210 -8.85 7.06 2.49
CA ARG A 210 -8.80 7.70 1.18
C ARG A 210 -8.26 9.12 1.21
N SER A 211 -7.38 9.43 2.16
CA SER A 211 -6.81 10.76 2.31
C SER A 211 -5.34 10.75 2.72
N GLY A 212 -4.59 11.75 2.27
CA GLY A 212 -3.37 12.18 2.94
C GLY A 212 -2.04 11.79 2.29
N VAL A 213 -1.79 10.51 2.04
CA VAL A 213 -0.51 10.07 1.45
C VAL A 213 -0.58 10.18 -0.07
N GLN A 214 0.20 11.11 -0.62
CA GLN A 214 0.29 11.35 -2.06
C GLN A 214 1.65 10.88 -2.59
N GLY A 215 1.86 11.02 -3.91
CA GLY A 215 3.06 10.55 -4.61
C GLY A 215 4.38 10.83 -3.89
N GLU A 216 4.59 12.03 -3.33
CA GLU A 216 5.90 12.41 -2.76
C GLU A 216 6.32 11.54 -1.57
N PHE A 217 5.36 11.01 -0.83
CA PHE A 217 5.65 10.12 0.30
C PHE A 217 6.28 8.82 -0.15
N PHE A 218 5.95 8.32 -1.35
CA PHE A 218 6.60 7.12 -1.90
C PHE A 218 8.07 7.35 -2.21
N THR A 219 8.47 8.59 -2.53
CA THR A 219 9.89 8.96 -2.62
C THR A 219 10.56 8.84 -1.25
N TYR A 220 9.97 9.44 -0.20
CA TYR A 220 10.52 9.39 1.16
C TYR A 220 10.58 7.96 1.73
N LEU A 221 9.56 7.14 1.47
CA LEU A 221 9.55 5.72 1.86
C LEU A 221 10.64 4.93 1.13
N ASN A 222 10.88 5.25 -0.14
CA ASN A 222 11.96 4.63 -0.89
C ASN A 222 13.36 5.07 -0.36
N ASP A 223 13.49 6.30 0.10
CA ASP A 223 14.71 6.78 0.75
C ASP A 223 14.95 6.02 2.07
N GLN A 224 13.92 5.84 2.90
CA GLN A 224 14.02 5.01 4.10
C GLN A 224 14.47 3.56 3.78
N LEU A 225 13.93 2.95 2.72
CA LEU A 225 14.40 1.62 2.28
C LEU A 225 15.88 1.61 1.86
N ASN A 226 16.41 2.71 1.29
CA ASN A 226 17.83 2.85 0.96
C ASN A 226 18.71 2.86 2.22
N ASP A 227 18.22 3.46 3.30
CA ASP A 227 18.89 3.50 4.60
C ASP A 227 18.80 2.16 5.36
N GLY A 228 18.16 1.15 4.76
CA GLY A 228 18.04 -0.19 5.33
C GLY A 228 16.77 -0.41 6.16
N THR A 229 15.96 0.63 6.38
CA THR A 229 14.67 0.58 7.10
C THR A 229 13.73 -0.46 6.50
N GLY A 230 12.92 -1.11 7.34
CA GLY A 230 11.75 -1.88 6.90
C GLY A 230 10.56 -0.96 6.59
N VAL A 231 9.77 -1.25 5.56
CA VAL A 231 8.61 -0.45 5.17
C VAL A 231 7.39 -1.32 4.90
N ILE A 232 6.25 -0.97 5.49
CA ILE A 232 4.95 -1.59 5.21
C ILE A 232 3.99 -0.51 4.70
N ILE A 233 3.35 -0.78 3.57
CA ILE A 233 2.41 0.14 2.93
C ILE A 233 1.06 -0.56 2.79
N GLU A 234 0.00 0.02 3.35
CA GLU A 234 -1.37 -0.23 2.90
C GLU A 234 -1.83 0.99 2.11
N HIS A 235 -2.22 0.80 0.86
CA HIS A 235 -2.76 1.87 0.02
C HIS A 235 -3.68 1.32 -1.07
N TRP A 236 -4.95 1.75 -1.04
CA TRP A 236 -5.98 1.27 -1.97
C TRP A 236 -5.84 1.78 -3.41
N ASN A 237 -5.40 3.03 -3.58
CA ASN A 237 -5.35 3.73 -4.87
C ASN A 237 -3.91 3.96 -5.35
N LEU A 238 -3.17 2.88 -5.53
CA LEU A 238 -1.86 2.91 -6.16
C LEU A 238 -1.93 3.07 -7.67
N ASP A 239 -3.00 2.70 -8.39
CA ASP A 239 -3.07 2.93 -9.84
C ASP A 239 -3.00 4.42 -10.21
N ASP A 240 -3.73 5.30 -9.51
CA ASP A 240 -3.64 6.76 -9.71
C ASP A 240 -2.22 7.30 -9.42
N LEU A 241 -1.50 6.66 -8.49
CA LEU A 241 -0.17 7.07 -8.06
C LEU A 241 0.97 6.37 -8.84
N SER A 242 0.65 5.25 -9.49
CA SER A 242 1.62 4.31 -10.09
C SER A 242 2.33 4.89 -11.30
N ARG A 243 1.74 5.90 -11.95
CA ARG A 243 2.34 6.63 -13.08
C ARG A 243 3.28 7.75 -12.62
N GLY A 244 3.32 8.03 -11.32
CA GLY A 244 4.15 9.06 -10.71
C GLY A 244 5.19 8.48 -9.76
N GLN A 245 5.31 9.08 -8.58
CA GLN A 245 6.37 8.78 -7.62
C GLN A 245 6.26 7.39 -6.96
N ALA A 246 5.09 6.73 -7.02
CA ALA A 246 4.96 5.35 -6.56
C ALA A 246 5.63 4.33 -7.52
N SER A 247 5.84 4.69 -8.80
CA SER A 247 6.48 3.80 -9.79
C SER A 247 7.85 3.29 -9.35
N THR A 248 8.65 4.15 -8.69
CA THR A 248 9.99 3.81 -8.24
C THR A 248 9.97 2.71 -7.19
N ILE A 249 9.11 2.84 -6.17
CA ILE A 249 9.02 1.83 -5.11
C ILE A 249 8.40 0.52 -5.62
N LEU A 250 7.42 0.60 -6.54
CA LEU A 250 6.81 -0.58 -7.17
C LEU A 250 7.83 -1.33 -8.03
N THR A 251 8.61 -0.60 -8.82
CA THR A 251 9.69 -1.17 -9.66
C THR A 251 10.78 -1.79 -8.78
N ARG A 252 11.20 -1.12 -7.71
CA ARG A 252 12.13 -1.67 -6.72
C ARG A 252 11.59 -2.92 -6.06
N CYS A 253 10.30 -2.95 -5.76
CA CYS A 253 9.62 -4.13 -5.24
C CYS A 253 9.55 -5.27 -6.28
N GLY A 254 9.70 -4.97 -7.57
CA GLY A 254 9.61 -5.95 -8.64
C GLY A 254 8.17 -6.26 -9.05
N VAL A 255 7.25 -5.32 -8.87
CA VAL A 255 5.84 -5.41 -9.29
C VAL A 255 5.42 -4.19 -10.09
N LYS A 256 4.26 -4.28 -10.74
CA LYS A 256 3.54 -3.14 -11.30
C LYS A 256 2.05 -3.29 -11.04
N ILE A 257 1.33 -2.18 -11.02
CA ILE A 257 -0.13 -2.23 -11.06
C ILE A 257 -0.55 -2.76 -12.43
N SER A 258 -1.38 -3.80 -12.44
CA SER A 258 -1.88 -4.44 -13.66
C SER A 258 -3.33 -4.07 -13.93
N ARG A 259 -4.14 -3.87 -12.89
CA ARG A 259 -5.55 -3.48 -12.98
C ARG A 259 -5.99 -2.77 -11.70
N ASP A 260 -6.87 -1.80 -11.87
CA ASP A 260 -7.71 -1.25 -10.80
C ASP A 260 -8.77 -2.30 -10.42
N TRP A 261 -8.93 -2.59 -9.12
CA TRP A 261 -9.99 -3.46 -8.57
C TRP A 261 -11.23 -2.64 -8.19
N TRP A 262 -11.66 -1.79 -9.11
CA TRP A 262 -12.83 -0.93 -8.96
C TRP A 262 -14.16 -1.67 -8.99
N ASP A 263 -15.00 -1.40 -7.98
CA ASP A 263 -16.39 -1.83 -7.85
C ASP A 263 -16.64 -3.31 -8.21
N PRO A 264 -15.87 -4.26 -7.62
CA PRO A 264 -16.12 -5.67 -7.85
C PRO A 264 -17.50 -6.04 -7.30
N PRO A 265 -18.18 -7.04 -7.89
CA PRO A 265 -19.43 -7.54 -7.36
C PRO A 265 -19.32 -7.85 -5.87
N ASN A 266 -20.40 -7.62 -5.10
CA ASN A 266 -20.41 -7.89 -3.66
C ASN A 266 -20.12 -9.35 -3.29
N THR A 267 -20.11 -10.27 -4.26
CA THR A 267 -19.75 -11.69 -4.12
C THR A 267 -18.30 -12.01 -4.52
N ALA A 268 -17.49 -11.00 -4.82
CA ALA A 268 -16.16 -11.15 -5.43
C ALA A 268 -15.10 -10.27 -4.74
N ARG A 269 -15.02 -10.29 -3.40
CA ARG A 269 -13.93 -9.68 -2.61
C ARG A 269 -13.12 -10.66 -1.77
N SER A 270 -13.26 -11.97 -2.01
CA SER A 270 -12.41 -12.96 -1.35
C SER A 270 -10.96 -12.84 -1.84
N ILE A 271 -10.03 -12.76 -0.91
CA ILE A 271 -8.59 -12.84 -1.18
C ILE A 271 -8.08 -14.21 -0.79
N TRP A 272 -7.27 -14.79 -1.68
CA TRP A 272 -6.67 -16.10 -1.52
C TRP A 272 -5.19 -15.97 -1.20
N LEU A 273 -4.71 -16.77 -0.24
CA LEU A 273 -3.29 -16.87 0.07
C LEU A 273 -2.59 -17.64 -1.07
N LEU A 274 -1.82 -16.95 -1.89
CA LEU A 274 -1.08 -17.52 -3.03
C LEU A 274 0.16 -18.29 -2.58
N GLN A 275 0.71 -17.87 -1.44
CA GLN A 275 1.88 -18.44 -0.78
C GLN A 275 1.53 -18.78 0.67
N GLY A 276 0.50 -19.60 0.88
CA GLY A 276 -0.03 -19.94 2.21
C GLY A 276 0.87 -20.78 3.11
N GLN A 277 2.18 -20.84 2.86
CA GLN A 277 3.21 -21.35 3.78
C GLN A 277 4.24 -20.28 4.14
N ASN A 278 4.09 -19.07 3.59
CA ASN A 278 5.00 -17.96 3.84
C ASN A 278 4.88 -17.50 5.30
N PRO A 279 5.99 -17.20 6.00
CA PRO A 279 5.98 -16.75 7.40
C PRO A 279 5.04 -15.58 7.71
N ILE A 280 4.74 -14.72 6.73
CA ILE A 280 3.76 -13.64 6.86
C ILE A 280 2.36 -14.13 7.27
N PHE A 281 2.00 -15.38 7.00
CA PHE A 281 0.71 -15.95 7.41
C PHE A 281 0.77 -16.82 8.67
N HIS A 282 1.97 -16.99 9.26
CA HIS A 282 2.22 -18.00 10.30
C HIS A 282 3.05 -17.49 11.49
N GLN A 283 3.69 -16.31 11.40
CA GLN A 283 4.60 -15.82 12.43
C GLN A 283 4.39 -14.33 12.73
N PRO A 284 4.15 -13.95 14.01
CA PRO A 284 4.04 -14.83 15.19
C PRO A 284 2.67 -15.51 15.34
N ASN A 285 1.69 -15.19 14.49
CA ASN A 285 0.33 -15.68 14.60
C ASN A 285 -0.08 -16.61 13.45
N GLU A 286 -0.98 -17.53 13.79
CA GLU A 286 -1.57 -18.52 12.90
C GLU A 286 -3.03 -18.22 12.56
N GLY A 287 -3.57 -18.93 11.56
CA GLY A 287 -5.01 -18.97 11.29
C GLY A 287 -5.57 -17.77 10.52
N ILE A 288 -4.72 -17.03 9.79
CA ILE A 288 -5.14 -15.91 8.94
C ILE A 288 -6.05 -16.40 7.82
N SER A 289 -7.21 -15.76 7.65
CA SER A 289 -8.05 -15.93 6.47
C SER A 289 -8.51 -14.58 5.92
N LEU A 290 -8.40 -14.43 4.60
CA LEU A 290 -8.88 -13.26 3.85
C LEU A 290 -10.00 -13.65 2.86
N SER A 291 -10.56 -14.86 2.98
CA SER A 291 -11.62 -15.31 2.08
C SER A 291 -12.98 -14.73 2.42
N ASN A 292 -13.19 -14.37 3.69
CA ASN A 292 -14.43 -13.80 4.20
C ASN A 292 -14.23 -12.29 4.40
N TYR A 293 -15.21 -11.51 3.96
CA TYR A 293 -15.15 -10.05 3.97
C TYR A 293 -16.52 -9.46 4.34
N SER A 294 -16.49 -8.23 4.84
CA SER A 294 -17.62 -7.37 5.08
C SER A 294 -17.30 -6.00 4.48
N ILE A 295 -17.89 -5.71 3.33
CA ILE A 295 -17.57 -4.50 2.55
C ILE A 295 -17.86 -3.25 3.39
N TYR A 296 -16.80 -2.54 3.75
CA TYR A 296 -16.88 -1.24 4.40
C TYR A 296 -16.66 -0.14 3.36
N TRP A 297 -15.64 -0.29 2.51
CA TRP A 297 -15.30 0.68 1.47
C TRP A 297 -15.94 0.31 0.13
N TYR A 298 -17.03 0.98 -0.21
CA TYR A 298 -17.69 0.83 -1.51
C TYR A 298 -16.90 1.49 -2.65
N GLY A 299 -17.11 0.98 -3.86
CA GLY A 299 -16.35 1.36 -5.06
C GLY A 299 -15.02 0.63 -5.07
N ASP A 300 -13.93 1.40 -5.04
CA ASP A 300 -12.56 0.88 -5.07
C ASP A 300 -12.26 -0.11 -3.94
N ALA A 301 -11.89 -1.34 -4.31
CA ALA A 301 -11.50 -2.42 -3.41
C ALA A 301 -9.96 -2.57 -3.29
N GLY A 302 -9.20 -1.75 -4.02
CA GLY A 302 -7.77 -1.76 -4.10
C GLY A 302 -7.24 -1.90 -5.52
N ASP A 303 -5.95 -2.16 -5.63
CA ASP A 303 -5.29 -2.45 -6.89
C ASP A 303 -4.77 -3.86 -7.01
N LEU A 304 -4.75 -4.35 -8.24
CA LEU A 304 -4.19 -5.64 -8.58
C LEU A 304 -2.78 -5.48 -9.13
N MET A 305 -1.83 -6.14 -8.48
CA MET A 305 -0.42 -6.15 -8.81
C MET A 305 -0.06 -7.37 -9.66
N ARG A 306 0.89 -7.16 -10.57
CA ARG A 306 1.57 -8.21 -11.32
C ARG A 306 3.06 -8.19 -11.02
N LYS A 307 3.62 -9.39 -10.85
CA LYS A 307 5.06 -9.59 -10.71
C LYS A 307 5.79 -9.27 -12.02
N LEU A 308 6.88 -8.50 -11.95
CA LEU A 308 7.75 -8.25 -13.10
C LEU A 308 8.58 -9.50 -13.42
N SER A 309 8.86 -9.72 -14.71
CA SER A 309 9.66 -10.87 -15.15
C SER A 309 11.06 -10.81 -14.54
N GLY A 310 11.51 -11.94 -13.98
CA GLY A 310 12.84 -12.04 -13.37
C GLY A 310 13.00 -11.36 -12.01
N SER A 311 11.94 -10.78 -11.43
CA SER A 311 12.02 -10.21 -10.08
C SER A 311 11.93 -11.28 -8.99
N ASP A 312 12.44 -10.95 -7.81
CA ASP A 312 12.33 -11.79 -6.61
C ASP A 312 11.08 -11.47 -5.77
N ALA A 313 10.22 -10.57 -6.24
CA ALA A 313 8.96 -10.23 -5.59
C ALA A 313 8.10 -11.48 -5.37
N ILE A 314 7.40 -11.53 -4.23
CA ILE A 314 6.52 -12.63 -3.89
C ILE A 314 5.10 -12.07 -3.72
N LEU A 315 4.21 -12.35 -4.67
CA LEU A 315 2.78 -12.10 -4.45
C LEU A 315 2.29 -13.12 -3.41
N LEU A 316 1.91 -12.61 -2.24
CA LEU A 316 1.53 -13.40 -1.08
C LEU A 316 0.04 -13.74 -1.09
N ALA A 317 -0.79 -12.81 -1.54
CA ALA A 317 -2.24 -12.97 -1.64
C ALA A 317 -2.79 -12.28 -2.89
N GLY A 318 -3.95 -12.74 -3.38
CA GLY A 318 -4.58 -12.19 -4.58
C GLY A 318 -6.02 -12.67 -4.79
N THR A 319 -6.68 -12.15 -5.82
CA THR A 319 -8.12 -12.40 -6.07
C THR A 319 -8.39 -13.73 -6.78
N TYR A 320 -7.35 -14.38 -7.30
CA TYR A 320 -7.43 -15.69 -7.94
C TYR A 320 -6.42 -16.67 -7.34
N ALA A 321 -6.90 -17.70 -6.63
CA ALA A 321 -6.05 -18.68 -5.92
C ALA A 321 -4.97 -19.38 -6.77
N LYS A 322 -5.18 -19.49 -8.09
CA LYS A 322 -4.26 -20.18 -9.00
C LYS A 322 -3.27 -19.23 -9.70
N GLU A 323 -3.49 -17.92 -9.62
CA GLU A 323 -2.65 -16.92 -10.28
C GLU A 323 -1.57 -16.43 -9.32
N LYS A 324 -0.37 -17.02 -9.40
CA LYS A 324 0.73 -16.72 -8.46
C LYS A 324 1.56 -15.48 -8.82
N ASN A 325 1.39 -14.97 -10.03
CA ASN A 325 2.22 -13.89 -10.59
C ASN A 325 1.39 -12.68 -11.06
N ASP A 326 0.07 -12.73 -10.95
CA ASP A 326 -0.85 -11.68 -11.37
C ASP A 326 -2.04 -11.63 -10.41
N TYR A 327 -2.83 -10.56 -10.48
CA TYR A 327 -3.99 -10.35 -9.61
C TYR A 327 -3.67 -10.35 -8.10
N GLY A 328 -2.44 -9.97 -7.74
CA GLY A 328 -1.99 -9.92 -6.35
C GLY A 328 -2.49 -8.66 -5.64
N THR A 329 -2.84 -8.77 -4.37
CA THR A 329 -3.26 -7.66 -3.51
C THR A 329 -2.35 -7.48 -2.29
N LEU A 330 -1.40 -8.41 -2.11
CA LEU A 330 -0.37 -8.37 -1.10
C LEU A 330 0.94 -8.89 -1.70
N VAL A 331 2.02 -8.14 -1.54
CA VAL A 331 3.36 -8.52 -1.99
C VAL A 331 4.39 -8.29 -0.90
N SER A 332 5.38 -9.18 -0.83
CA SER A 332 6.63 -8.98 -0.09
C SER A 332 7.81 -8.96 -1.06
N CYS A 333 8.75 -8.05 -0.83
CA CYS A 333 9.90 -7.80 -1.70
C CYS A 333 11.04 -7.15 -0.90
N VAL A 334 12.16 -6.83 -1.57
CA VAL A 334 13.37 -6.27 -0.94
C VAL A 334 13.84 -7.15 0.24
N ASP A 335 13.98 -8.44 -0.03
CA ASP A 335 14.35 -9.48 0.96
C ASP A 335 13.43 -9.52 2.21
N GLY A 336 12.17 -9.12 2.06
CA GLY A 336 11.19 -9.09 3.16
C GLY A 336 11.10 -7.76 3.90
N ARG A 337 11.94 -6.78 3.55
CA ARG A 337 11.90 -5.43 4.14
C ARG A 337 10.79 -4.54 3.58
N LEU A 338 10.17 -4.90 2.45
CA LEU A 338 9.05 -4.14 1.89
C LEU A 338 7.81 -5.02 1.74
N ILE A 339 6.72 -4.60 2.36
CA ILE A 339 5.38 -5.15 2.16
C ILE A 339 4.48 -4.08 1.55
N ILE A 340 3.72 -4.45 0.52
CA ILE A 340 2.68 -3.60 -0.06
C ILE A 340 1.37 -4.38 -0.07
N GLN A 341 0.38 -3.83 0.62
CA GLN A 341 -1.01 -4.25 0.64
C GLN A 341 -1.85 -3.22 -0.10
N THR A 342 -2.69 -3.68 -1.02
CA THR A 342 -3.57 -2.80 -1.80
C THR A 342 -5.04 -2.92 -1.42
N PHE A 343 -5.43 -3.95 -0.68
CA PHE A 343 -6.79 -4.05 -0.16
C PHE A 343 -6.94 -3.31 1.17
N SER A 344 -8.14 -2.80 1.43
CA SER A 344 -8.45 -2.12 2.70
C SER A 344 -8.62 -3.12 3.84
N SER A 345 -7.94 -2.88 4.96
CA SER A 345 -8.01 -3.77 6.11
C SER A 345 -9.43 -3.89 6.69
N HIS A 346 -10.25 -2.83 6.69
CA HIS A 346 -11.61 -2.85 7.26
C HIS A 346 -12.65 -3.61 6.44
N ASP A 347 -12.29 -4.11 5.26
CA ASP A 347 -13.14 -5.05 4.54
C ASP A 347 -13.07 -6.48 5.12
N TYR A 348 -12.13 -6.78 6.03
CA TYR A 348 -11.88 -8.14 6.54
C TYR A 348 -12.07 -8.25 8.06
N HIS A 349 -12.16 -9.48 8.56
CA HIS A 349 -12.40 -9.74 9.97
C HIS A 349 -11.28 -9.16 10.83
N SER A 350 -11.65 -8.33 11.82
CA SER A 350 -10.66 -7.55 12.58
C SER A 350 -9.59 -8.40 13.26
N ASP A 351 -9.94 -9.56 13.83
CA ASP A 351 -8.94 -10.43 14.48
C ASP A 351 -7.95 -11.04 13.48
N ASP A 352 -8.40 -11.31 12.24
CA ASP A 352 -7.50 -11.79 11.18
C ASP A 352 -6.56 -10.68 10.75
N MET A 353 -7.08 -9.45 10.58
CA MET A 353 -6.26 -8.31 10.20
C MET A 353 -5.26 -7.89 11.28
N VAL A 354 -5.65 -7.88 12.57
CA VAL A 354 -4.71 -7.58 13.66
C VAL A 354 -3.60 -8.62 13.69
N ARG A 355 -3.91 -9.92 13.61
CA ARG A 355 -2.88 -10.98 13.54
C ARG A 355 -1.98 -10.83 12.31
N LEU A 356 -2.56 -10.50 11.16
CA LEU A 356 -1.81 -10.31 9.92
C LEU A 356 -0.87 -9.10 10.00
N TRP A 357 -1.33 -7.98 10.58
CA TRP A 357 -0.48 -6.82 10.84
C TRP A 357 0.66 -7.13 11.81
N GLN A 358 0.40 -7.90 12.86
CA GLN A 358 1.47 -8.38 13.76
C GLN A 358 2.50 -9.23 13.01
N ASN A 359 2.03 -10.08 12.09
CA ASN A 359 2.92 -10.87 11.24
C ASN A 359 3.72 -10.00 10.26
N TYR A 360 3.12 -8.97 9.65
CA TYR A 360 3.84 -8.01 8.82
C TYR A 360 4.97 -7.34 9.62
N ILE A 361 4.63 -6.76 10.77
CA ILE A 361 5.56 -6.04 11.64
C ILE A 361 6.73 -6.93 12.05
N TYR A 362 6.45 -8.14 12.56
CA TYR A 362 7.47 -9.08 13.00
C TYR A 362 8.42 -9.48 11.87
N ASN A 363 7.89 -9.93 10.73
CA ASN A 363 8.72 -10.43 9.64
C ASN A 363 9.50 -9.32 8.94
N THR A 364 8.93 -8.12 8.81
CA THR A 364 9.64 -6.97 8.24
C THR A 364 10.76 -6.48 9.15
N LEU A 365 10.53 -6.41 10.47
CA LEU A 365 11.60 -6.09 11.43
C LEU A 365 12.69 -7.16 11.45
N LYS A 366 12.32 -8.44 11.39
CA LYS A 366 13.28 -9.53 11.26
C LYS A 366 14.14 -9.37 10.01
N ALA A 367 13.53 -9.12 8.85
CA ALA A 367 14.26 -8.89 7.61
C ALA A 367 15.16 -7.64 7.68
N HIS A 368 14.71 -6.58 8.38
CA HIS A 368 15.51 -5.39 8.64
C HIS A 368 16.77 -5.71 9.46
N PHE A 369 16.63 -6.37 10.62
CA PHE A 369 17.79 -6.68 11.47
C PHE A 369 18.73 -7.71 10.82
N GLU A 370 18.20 -8.67 10.07
CA GLU A 370 19.03 -9.57 9.24
C GLU A 370 19.81 -8.83 8.15
N TYR A 371 19.26 -7.74 7.60
CA TYR A 371 19.94 -6.90 6.63
C TYR A 371 21.05 -6.04 7.27
N GLN A 372 20.80 -5.47 8.45
CA GLN A 372 21.79 -4.65 9.18
C GLN A 372 23.00 -5.46 9.67
N ASN A 373 22.85 -6.77 9.82
CA ASN A 373 23.90 -7.68 10.31
C ASN A 373 24.74 -8.33 9.20
N LYS A 374 24.47 -8.02 7.92
CA LYS A 374 25.25 -8.47 6.77
C LYS A 374 26.30 -7.43 6.42
#